data_AF-A0A0A1PN85-F1
#
_entry.id   AF-A0A0A1PN85-F1
#
_cell.length_a   1.000
_cell.length_b   1.000
_cell.length_c   1.000
_cell.angle_alpha   90.00
_cell.angle_beta   90.00
_cell.angle_gamma   90.00
#
_symmetry.space_group_name_H-M   'P 1'
#
loop_
_entity.id
_entity.type
_entity.pdbx_description
1 polymer ?
#
loop_
_entity_poly.entity_id
_entity_poly.type
_entity_poly.pdbx_seq_one_letter_code
_entity_poly.pdbx_strand_id
1 'polypeptide(L)'
;MTFIKKQELSAEARKARGAAALQKAEATRGYLLPYHRMLCAHDPDLMEAYDAYYRELTLIERSFTYFEREVVWLVLLAAAREAYGDIHMPRAEESGLTTAQIHDCMAIAGVAEAFPVMDFSTSWSRWVAEAEIEARYAKMVEAARGDLPAVITEIALVTAHAARRSHAGMRFHLKRAFAMGATAAKVAEGVSYVILPCGGPVLVDACNVWDEAARAGLCPPPWHLD
;
A
#
# COMPACT_ATOMS: atom_id res chain seq x y z
N MET A 1 24.53 -0.73 18.04
CA MET A 1 23.97 -1.80 17.19
C MET A 1 24.93 -2.97 17.22
N THR A 2 24.50 -4.14 17.67
CA THR A 2 25.34 -5.36 17.67
C THR A 2 24.98 -6.17 16.44
N PHE A 3 25.95 -6.47 15.58
CA PHE A 3 25.73 -7.37 14.44
C PHE A 3 25.47 -8.78 14.95
N ILE A 4 24.33 -9.36 14.59
CA ILE A 4 23.98 -10.75 14.91
C ILE A 4 24.68 -11.65 13.88
N LYS A 5 25.49 -12.62 14.36
CA LYS A 5 26.12 -13.61 13.48
C LYS A 5 25.10 -14.63 13.01
N LYS A 6 25.14 -14.98 11.72
CA LYS A 6 24.30 -16.05 11.15
C LYS A 6 24.70 -17.40 11.71
N GLN A 7 23.77 -18.34 11.68
CA GLN A 7 24.07 -19.75 11.90
C GLN A 7 25.10 -20.22 10.87
N GLU A 8 26.15 -20.89 11.35
CA GLU A 8 27.11 -21.54 10.46
C GLU A 8 26.51 -22.82 9.90
N LEU A 9 26.54 -22.94 8.57
CA LEU A 9 26.08 -24.11 7.82
C LEU A 9 27.16 -24.43 6.78
N SER A 10 27.37 -25.71 6.48
CA SER A 10 28.20 -26.11 5.34
C SER A 10 27.62 -25.59 4.03
N ALA A 11 28.43 -25.55 2.98
CA ALA A 11 27.98 -25.14 1.64
C ALA A 11 26.85 -26.06 1.13
N GLU A 12 26.96 -27.36 1.34
CA GLU A 12 25.94 -28.36 0.97
C GLU A 12 24.64 -28.14 1.74
N ALA A 13 24.71 -27.93 3.06
CA ALA A 13 23.53 -27.68 3.89
C ALA A 13 22.83 -26.39 3.49
N ARG A 14 23.59 -25.33 3.18
CA ARG A 14 23.05 -24.05 2.70
C ARG A 14 22.36 -24.20 1.35
N LYS A 15 22.96 -24.94 0.42
CA LYS A 15 22.36 -25.24 -0.90
C LYS A 15 21.06 -26.04 -0.76
N ALA A 16 21.05 -27.07 0.08
CA ALA A 16 19.86 -27.88 0.33
C ALA A 16 18.72 -27.04 0.93
N ARG A 17 19.03 -26.17 1.89
CA ARG A 17 18.05 -25.24 2.48
C ARG A 17 17.48 -24.28 1.44
N GLY A 18 18.34 -23.71 0.58
CA GLY A 18 17.91 -22.86 -0.54
C GLY A 18 16.94 -23.55 -1.49
N ALA A 19 17.22 -24.80 -1.87
CA ALA A 19 16.33 -25.58 -2.73
C ALA A 19 14.96 -25.81 -2.07
N ALA A 20 14.94 -26.16 -0.78
CA ALA A 20 13.70 -26.35 -0.02
C ALA A 20 12.89 -25.05 0.11
N ALA A 21 13.54 -23.93 0.39
CA ALA A 21 12.89 -22.62 0.48
C ALA A 21 12.28 -22.19 -0.86
N LEU A 22 12.96 -22.46 -1.97
CA LEU A 22 12.46 -22.14 -3.32
C LEU A 22 11.20 -22.96 -3.64
N GLN A 23 11.23 -24.27 -3.36
CA GLN A 23 10.08 -25.16 -3.55
C GLN A 23 8.89 -24.72 -2.72
N LYS A 24 9.11 -24.37 -1.44
CA LYS A 24 8.07 -23.84 -0.55
C LYS A 24 7.47 -22.54 -1.10
N ALA A 25 8.31 -21.62 -1.58
CA ALA A 25 7.86 -20.34 -2.12
C ALA A 25 6.94 -20.51 -3.34
N GLU A 26 7.31 -21.41 -4.26
CA GLU A 26 6.52 -21.74 -5.44
C GLU A 26 5.19 -22.41 -5.06
N ALA A 27 5.25 -23.43 -4.18
CA ALA A 27 4.05 -24.15 -3.73
C ALA A 27 3.04 -23.24 -2.99
N THR A 28 3.52 -22.25 -2.25
CA THR A 28 2.66 -21.34 -1.47
C THR A 28 2.02 -20.26 -2.32
N ARG A 29 2.73 -19.76 -3.36
CA ARG A 29 2.30 -18.57 -4.12
C ARG A 29 1.83 -18.86 -5.55
N GLY A 30 2.20 -20.01 -6.12
CA GLY A 30 1.98 -20.34 -7.53
C GLY A 30 2.96 -19.68 -8.51
N TYR A 31 3.94 -18.91 -8.03
CA TYR A 31 4.95 -18.24 -8.87
C TYR A 31 6.28 -18.01 -8.12
N LEU A 32 7.32 -17.70 -8.90
CA LEU A 32 8.65 -17.32 -8.40
C LEU A 32 9.15 -16.03 -9.06
N LEU A 33 9.55 -15.07 -8.22
CA LEU A 33 10.21 -13.83 -8.67
C LEU A 33 11.73 -14.01 -8.70
N PRO A 34 12.47 -13.20 -9.50
CA PRO A 34 13.93 -13.34 -9.62
C PRO A 34 14.67 -13.27 -8.29
N TYR A 35 14.24 -12.39 -7.37
CA TYR A 35 14.89 -12.27 -6.06
C TYR A 35 14.64 -13.49 -5.16
N HIS A 36 13.56 -14.26 -5.34
CA HIS A 36 13.39 -15.52 -4.61
C HIS A 36 14.55 -16.48 -4.93
N ARG A 37 14.93 -16.58 -6.21
CA ARG A 37 16.05 -17.42 -6.66
C ARG A 37 17.37 -16.92 -6.09
N MET A 38 17.60 -15.61 -6.14
CA MET A 38 18.80 -14.98 -5.58
C MET A 38 18.93 -15.23 -4.07
N LEU A 39 17.87 -14.97 -3.29
CA LEU A 39 17.87 -15.18 -1.84
C LEU A 39 18.00 -16.66 -1.50
N CYS A 40 17.32 -17.57 -2.19
CA CYS A 40 17.52 -19.00 -1.96
C CYS A 40 18.97 -19.45 -2.23
N ALA A 41 19.63 -18.88 -3.24
CA ALA A 41 21.00 -19.24 -3.59
C ALA A 41 22.05 -18.70 -2.59
N HIS A 42 21.84 -17.48 -2.08
CA HIS A 42 22.87 -16.77 -1.31
C HIS A 42 22.53 -16.60 0.17
N ASP A 43 21.25 -16.55 0.51
CA ASP A 43 20.77 -16.25 1.85
C ASP A 43 19.40 -16.89 2.17
N PRO A 44 19.34 -18.23 2.26
CA PRO A 44 18.07 -18.94 2.44
C PRO A 44 17.36 -18.60 3.77
N ASP A 45 18.11 -18.21 4.80
CA ASP A 45 17.52 -17.78 6.07
C ASP A 45 16.77 -16.43 5.89
N LEU A 46 17.33 -15.51 5.10
CA LEU A 46 16.65 -14.27 4.73
C LEU A 46 15.42 -14.52 3.85
N MET A 47 15.50 -15.47 2.90
CA MET A 47 14.34 -15.87 2.11
C MET A 47 13.20 -16.37 3.02
N GLU A 48 13.52 -17.22 3.99
CA GLU A 48 12.52 -17.77 4.92
C GLU A 48 11.88 -16.69 5.79
N ALA A 49 12.67 -15.74 6.30
CA ALA A 49 12.16 -14.60 7.04
C ALA A 49 11.27 -13.69 6.17
N TYR A 50 11.69 -13.42 4.94
CA TYR A 50 10.90 -12.66 3.96
C TYR A 50 9.58 -13.37 3.63
N ASP A 51 9.61 -14.70 3.47
CA ASP A 51 8.45 -15.52 3.18
C ASP A 51 7.40 -15.45 4.29
N ALA A 52 7.85 -15.54 5.55
CA ALA A 52 7.00 -15.38 6.72
C ALA A 52 6.41 -13.96 6.80
N TYR A 53 7.24 -12.94 6.59
CA TYR A 53 6.82 -11.55 6.57
C TYR A 53 5.75 -11.27 5.49
N TYR A 54 5.99 -11.71 4.26
CA TYR A 54 5.05 -11.54 3.14
C TYR A 54 3.72 -12.26 3.40
N ARG A 55 3.74 -13.42 4.05
CA ARG A 55 2.51 -14.13 4.44
C ARG A 55 1.67 -13.28 5.39
N GLU A 56 2.26 -12.77 6.47
CA GLU A 56 1.57 -11.94 7.47
C GLU A 56 1.09 -10.60 6.90
N LEU A 57 1.87 -10.01 5.99
CA LEU A 57 1.52 -8.74 5.37
C LEU A 57 0.40 -8.90 4.32
N THR A 58 0.56 -9.84 3.39
CA THR A 58 -0.21 -9.84 2.13
C THR A 58 -1.20 -10.99 1.98
N LEU A 59 -0.91 -12.16 2.57
CA LEU A 59 -1.68 -13.39 2.31
C LEU A 59 -2.75 -13.67 3.35
N ILE A 60 -2.53 -13.29 4.61
CA ILE A 60 -3.52 -13.45 5.67
C ILE A 60 -4.58 -12.37 5.54
N GLU A 61 -5.85 -12.78 5.53
CA GLU A 61 -6.96 -11.84 5.69
C GLU A 61 -6.93 -11.26 7.10
N ARG A 62 -6.93 -9.93 7.19
CA ARG A 62 -6.75 -9.19 8.45
C ARG A 62 -7.93 -8.24 8.63
N SER A 63 -7.76 -6.95 8.39
CA SER A 63 -8.79 -5.92 8.54
C SER A 63 -9.56 -5.74 7.24
N PHE A 64 -8.91 -5.91 6.10
CA PHE A 64 -9.56 -5.95 4.80
C PHE A 64 -10.07 -7.34 4.49
N THR A 65 -11.20 -7.43 3.79
CA THR A 65 -11.55 -8.65 3.04
C THR A 65 -10.61 -8.82 1.84
N TYR A 66 -10.59 -10.00 1.22
CA TYR A 66 -9.83 -10.20 -0.03
C TYR A 66 -10.14 -9.13 -1.08
N PHE A 67 -11.42 -8.85 -1.34
CA PHE A 67 -11.84 -7.82 -2.31
C PHE A 67 -11.26 -6.43 -1.97
N GLU A 68 -11.41 -6.00 -0.71
CA GLU A 68 -10.95 -4.67 -0.28
C GLU A 68 -9.42 -4.55 -0.37
N ARG A 69 -8.70 -5.61 -0.02
CA ARG A 69 -7.25 -5.67 -0.10
C ARG A 69 -6.76 -5.47 -1.53
N GLU A 70 -7.37 -6.14 -2.50
CA GLU A 70 -6.91 -6.02 -3.90
C GLU A 70 -7.24 -4.65 -4.50
N VAL A 71 -8.35 -3.98 -4.09
CA VAL A 71 -8.58 -2.57 -4.45
C VAL A 71 -7.42 -1.68 -3.98
N VAL A 72 -7.00 -1.83 -2.73
CA VAL A 72 -5.90 -1.04 -2.16
C VAL A 72 -4.57 -1.36 -2.83
N TRP A 73 -4.27 -2.63 -3.12
CA TRP A 73 -3.05 -3.03 -3.83
C TRP A 73 -2.99 -2.46 -5.23
N LEU A 74 -4.06 -2.59 -6.03
CA LEU A 74 -4.08 -2.12 -7.42
C LEU A 74 -3.83 -0.61 -7.51
N VAL A 75 -4.49 0.17 -6.65
CA VAL A 75 -4.30 1.63 -6.59
C VAL A 75 -2.87 1.99 -6.14
N LEU A 76 -2.35 1.33 -5.09
CA LEU A 76 -0.99 1.54 -4.58
C LEU A 76 0.07 1.23 -5.64
N LEU A 77 0.00 0.07 -6.28
CA LEU A 77 1.00 -0.40 -7.25
C LEU A 77 1.03 0.50 -8.49
N ALA A 78 -0.14 0.92 -8.97
CA ALA A 78 -0.25 1.88 -10.07
C ALA A 78 0.38 3.23 -9.69
N ALA A 79 0.07 3.77 -8.52
CA ALA A 79 0.68 5.02 -8.04
C ALA A 79 2.20 4.90 -7.85
N ALA A 80 2.67 3.76 -7.35
CA ALA A 80 4.09 3.45 -7.17
C ALA A 80 4.83 3.14 -8.49
N ARG A 81 4.10 2.90 -9.60
CA ARG A 81 4.65 2.44 -10.90
C ARG A 81 5.39 1.10 -10.78
N GLU A 82 4.86 0.20 -9.96
CA GLU A 82 5.48 -1.12 -9.73
C GLU A 82 5.02 -2.14 -10.77
N ALA A 83 5.88 -2.44 -11.74
CA ALA A 83 5.58 -3.32 -12.86
C ALA A 83 5.40 -4.80 -12.45
N TYR A 84 6.07 -5.27 -11.40
CA TYR A 84 5.89 -6.62 -10.86
C TYR A 84 4.63 -6.77 -10.01
N GLY A 85 3.82 -5.71 -9.92
CA GLY A 85 2.50 -5.72 -9.30
C GLY A 85 1.45 -6.50 -10.10
N ASP A 86 1.77 -6.93 -11.33
CA ASP A 86 0.89 -7.74 -12.19
C ASP A 86 0.43 -9.06 -11.55
N ILE A 87 1.18 -9.58 -10.59
CA ILE A 87 0.80 -10.71 -9.72
C ILE A 87 -0.51 -10.49 -8.95
N HIS A 88 -0.95 -9.23 -8.80
CA HIS A 88 -2.23 -8.89 -8.18
C HIS A 88 -3.40 -8.92 -9.16
N MET A 89 -3.17 -9.00 -10.48
CA MET A 89 -4.26 -9.04 -11.46
C MET A 89 -5.07 -10.34 -11.35
N PRO A 90 -4.46 -11.55 -11.31
CA PRO A 90 -5.22 -12.78 -11.07
C PRO A 90 -5.91 -12.78 -9.69
N ARG A 91 -5.26 -12.19 -8.68
CA ARG A 91 -5.83 -12.08 -7.32
C ARG A 91 -7.04 -11.16 -7.27
N ALA A 92 -7.02 -10.07 -8.02
CA ALA A 92 -8.16 -9.20 -8.17
C ALA A 92 -9.36 -9.96 -8.74
N GLU A 93 -9.16 -10.73 -9.83
CA GLU A 93 -10.21 -11.58 -10.41
C GLU A 93 -10.73 -12.62 -9.41
N GLU A 94 -9.82 -13.32 -8.71
CA GLU A 94 -10.18 -14.30 -7.66
C GLU A 94 -10.94 -13.69 -6.49
N SER A 95 -10.63 -12.44 -6.13
CA SER A 95 -11.33 -11.71 -5.06
C SER A 95 -12.75 -11.29 -5.45
N GLY A 96 -13.09 -11.39 -6.73
CA GLY A 96 -14.39 -10.99 -7.30
C GLY A 96 -14.41 -9.59 -7.91
N LEU A 97 -13.26 -8.93 -8.10
CA LEU A 97 -13.20 -7.67 -8.84
C LEU A 97 -13.56 -7.91 -10.31
N THR A 98 -14.46 -7.09 -10.82
CA THR A 98 -14.75 -7.05 -12.26
C THR A 98 -13.65 -6.29 -13.01
N THR A 99 -13.50 -6.54 -14.31
CA THR A 99 -12.60 -5.77 -15.17
C THR A 99 -12.87 -4.26 -15.11
N ALA A 100 -14.14 -3.86 -15.00
CA ALA A 100 -14.52 -2.45 -14.85
C ALA A 100 -13.93 -1.86 -13.55
N GLN A 101 -14.08 -2.55 -12.42
CA GLN A 101 -13.52 -2.11 -11.14
C GLN A 101 -11.98 -2.10 -11.12
N ILE A 102 -11.32 -2.99 -11.86
CA ILE A 102 -9.86 -2.94 -12.06
C ILE A 102 -9.48 -1.65 -12.81
N HIS A 103 -10.22 -1.27 -13.85
CA HIS A 103 -10.01 0.01 -14.54
C HIS A 103 -10.32 1.21 -13.64
N ASP A 104 -11.35 1.14 -12.80
CA ASP A 104 -11.67 2.19 -11.82
C ASP A 104 -10.51 2.36 -10.81
N CYS A 105 -9.83 1.28 -10.40
CA CYS A 105 -8.63 1.39 -9.58
C CYS A 105 -7.52 2.18 -10.27
N MET A 106 -7.34 2.01 -11.60
CA MET A 106 -6.36 2.78 -12.38
C MET A 106 -6.78 4.25 -12.51
N ALA A 107 -8.08 4.50 -12.69
CA ALA A 107 -8.62 5.86 -12.70
C ALA A 107 -8.39 6.57 -11.37
N ILE A 108 -8.60 5.88 -10.24
CA ILE A 108 -8.32 6.38 -8.89
C ILE A 108 -6.83 6.69 -8.69
N ALA A 109 -5.93 5.79 -9.12
CA ALA A 109 -4.49 6.07 -9.09
C ALA A 109 -4.13 7.29 -9.95
N GLY A 110 -4.79 7.46 -11.10
CA GLY A 110 -4.64 8.64 -11.96
C GLY A 110 -5.15 9.93 -11.32
N VAL A 111 -6.25 9.88 -10.56
CA VAL A 111 -6.76 11.04 -9.80
C VAL A 111 -5.73 11.49 -8.75
N ALA A 112 -5.04 10.56 -8.08
CA ALA A 112 -4.00 10.93 -7.13
C ALA A 112 -2.87 11.80 -7.74
N GLU A 113 -2.56 11.64 -9.03
CA GLU A 113 -1.58 12.46 -9.76
C GLU A 113 -2.09 13.88 -10.06
N ALA A 114 -3.42 14.11 -10.01
CA ALA A 114 -3.99 15.44 -10.18
C ALA A 114 -3.84 16.30 -8.91
N PHE A 115 -3.79 15.68 -7.73
CA PHE A 115 -3.76 16.39 -6.46
C PHE A 115 -2.61 17.40 -6.35
N PRO A 116 -1.33 17.10 -6.69
CA PRO A 116 -0.25 18.07 -6.53
C PRO A 116 -0.46 19.38 -7.31
N VAL A 117 -1.07 19.31 -8.49
CA VAL A 117 -1.40 20.50 -9.28
C VAL A 117 -2.54 21.28 -8.63
N MET A 118 -3.54 20.57 -8.13
CA MET A 118 -4.67 21.16 -7.41
C MET A 118 -4.21 21.86 -6.12
N ASP A 119 -3.40 21.18 -5.31
CA ASP A 119 -2.80 21.71 -4.09
C ASP A 119 -1.92 22.94 -4.38
N PHE A 120 -1.03 22.87 -5.38
CA PHE A 120 -0.21 24.00 -5.81
C PHE A 120 -1.05 25.22 -6.21
N SER A 121 -2.21 25.03 -6.83
CA SER A 121 -3.06 26.14 -7.28
C SER A 121 -3.56 27.02 -6.13
N THR A 122 -3.55 26.53 -4.88
CA THR A 122 -3.87 27.32 -3.68
C THR A 122 -2.85 28.44 -3.41
N SER A 123 -1.65 28.36 -3.99
CA SER A 123 -0.67 29.46 -3.97
C SER A 123 -1.17 30.72 -4.67
N TRP A 124 -2.21 30.60 -5.49
CA TRP A 124 -2.94 31.70 -6.13
C TRP A 124 -4.22 32.04 -5.36
N SER A 125 -4.13 32.09 -4.03
CA SER A 125 -5.26 32.22 -3.09
C SER A 125 -6.19 33.41 -3.33
N ARG A 126 -5.72 34.44 -4.04
CA ARG A 126 -6.56 35.55 -4.53
C ARG A 126 -7.68 35.08 -5.47
N TRP A 127 -7.43 34.05 -6.26
CA TRP A 127 -8.36 33.55 -7.28
C TRP A 127 -8.86 32.13 -6.99
N VAL A 128 -8.10 31.37 -6.18
CA VAL A 128 -8.34 29.95 -5.95
C VAL A 128 -8.47 29.69 -4.46
N ALA A 129 -9.71 29.46 -3.99
CA ALA A 129 -9.96 29.09 -2.61
C ALA A 129 -9.67 27.59 -2.38
N GLU A 130 -8.99 27.26 -1.29
CA GLU A 130 -8.65 25.88 -0.91
C GLU A 130 -9.88 24.97 -0.86
N ALA A 131 -10.95 25.38 -0.17
CA ALA A 131 -12.19 24.62 -0.07
C ALA A 131 -12.84 24.33 -1.45
N GLU A 132 -12.72 25.25 -2.40
CA GLU A 132 -13.26 25.09 -3.76
C GLU A 132 -12.44 24.09 -4.58
N ILE A 133 -11.13 24.03 -4.36
CA ILE A 133 -10.23 23.04 -4.98
C ILE A 133 -10.42 21.67 -4.36
N GLU A 134 -10.48 21.58 -3.03
CA GLU A 134 -10.80 20.34 -2.31
C GLU A 134 -12.13 19.74 -2.78
N ALA A 135 -13.17 20.57 -2.93
CA ALA A 135 -14.47 20.13 -3.42
C ALA A 135 -14.42 19.65 -4.89
N ARG A 136 -13.60 20.28 -5.74
CA ARG A 136 -13.39 19.84 -7.13
C ARG A 136 -12.63 18.53 -7.21
N TYR A 137 -11.57 18.39 -6.42
CA TYR A 137 -10.80 17.16 -6.35
C TYR A 137 -11.64 15.99 -5.80
N ALA A 138 -12.45 16.21 -4.77
CA ALA A 138 -13.41 15.20 -4.28
C ALA A 138 -14.38 14.73 -5.37
N LYS A 139 -14.85 15.63 -6.25
CA LYS A 139 -15.69 15.23 -7.40
C LYS A 139 -14.95 14.37 -8.41
N MET A 140 -13.65 14.60 -8.60
CA MET A 140 -12.83 13.73 -9.47
C MET A 140 -12.72 12.32 -8.89
N VAL A 141 -12.54 12.21 -7.57
CA VAL A 141 -12.52 10.92 -6.86
C VAL A 141 -13.85 10.18 -7.03
N GLU A 142 -14.98 10.84 -6.79
CA GLU A 142 -16.31 10.23 -6.97
C GLU A 142 -16.57 9.82 -8.43
N ALA A 143 -16.12 10.62 -9.40
CA ALA A 143 -16.26 10.29 -10.82
C ALA A 143 -15.39 9.10 -11.24
N ALA A 144 -14.21 8.95 -10.65
CA ALA A 144 -13.25 7.89 -11.00
C ALA A 144 -13.51 6.57 -10.28
N ARG A 145 -14.19 6.56 -9.13
CA ARG A 145 -14.31 5.35 -8.31
C ARG A 145 -15.28 4.29 -8.86
N GLY A 146 -16.17 4.66 -9.77
CA GLY A 146 -17.25 3.78 -10.23
C GLY A 146 -18.03 3.17 -9.07
N ASP A 147 -18.10 1.83 -9.04
CA ASP A 147 -18.78 1.06 -8.00
C ASP A 147 -17.84 0.58 -6.87
N LEU A 148 -16.61 1.07 -6.80
CA LEU A 148 -15.70 0.75 -5.70
C LEU A 148 -16.27 1.27 -4.35
N PRO A 149 -16.14 0.51 -3.24
CA PRO A 149 -16.60 0.94 -1.94
C PRO A 149 -15.93 2.23 -1.50
N ALA A 150 -16.72 3.27 -1.23
CA ALA A 150 -16.20 4.62 -1.06
C ALA A 150 -15.18 4.76 0.09
N VAL A 151 -15.39 4.09 1.23
CA VAL A 151 -14.41 4.07 2.34
C VAL A 151 -13.08 3.45 1.90
N ILE A 152 -13.12 2.38 1.10
CA ILE A 152 -11.92 1.67 0.63
C ILE A 152 -11.19 2.49 -0.43
N THR A 153 -11.92 3.20 -1.30
CA THR A 153 -11.34 4.17 -2.23
C THR A 153 -10.55 5.25 -1.50
N GLU A 154 -11.08 5.81 -0.42
CA GLU A 154 -10.37 6.82 0.38
C GLU A 154 -9.10 6.23 1.02
N ILE A 155 -9.16 5.01 1.55
CA ILE A 155 -7.97 4.33 2.12
C ILE A 155 -6.94 4.03 1.02
N ALA A 156 -7.37 3.59 -0.16
CA ALA A 156 -6.50 3.36 -1.30
C ALA A 156 -5.82 4.66 -1.77
N LEU A 157 -6.50 5.80 -1.69
CA LEU A 157 -5.89 7.10 -1.97
C LEU A 157 -4.90 7.52 -0.87
N VAL A 158 -5.15 7.21 0.41
CA VAL A 158 -4.14 7.37 1.47
C VAL A 158 -2.85 6.63 1.11
N THR A 159 -2.93 5.38 0.65
CA THR A 159 -1.74 4.60 0.27
C THR A 159 -1.06 5.12 -1.01
N ALA A 160 -1.84 5.54 -2.01
CA ALA A 160 -1.31 6.18 -3.21
C ALA A 160 -0.51 7.44 -2.87
N HIS A 161 -1.08 8.35 -2.07
CA HIS A 161 -0.38 9.58 -1.67
C HIS A 161 0.84 9.30 -0.79
N ALA A 162 0.78 8.28 0.08
CA ALA A 162 1.95 7.82 0.83
C ALA A 162 3.08 7.36 -0.11
N ALA A 163 2.79 6.51 -1.10
CA ALA A 163 3.76 6.04 -2.10
C ALA A 163 4.37 7.19 -2.92
N ARG A 164 3.59 8.24 -3.18
CA ARG A 164 4.04 9.45 -3.89
C ARG A 164 4.69 10.50 -2.99
N ARG A 165 4.73 10.29 -1.67
CA ARG A 165 5.15 11.29 -0.66
C ARG A 165 4.38 12.62 -0.78
N SER A 166 3.12 12.52 -1.17
CA SER A 166 2.20 13.66 -1.28
C SER A 166 1.50 13.85 0.07
N HIS A 167 2.17 14.54 1.00
CA HIS A 167 1.70 14.66 2.38
C HIS A 167 0.33 15.35 2.49
N ALA A 168 0.12 16.44 1.73
CA ALA A 168 -1.17 17.14 1.71
C ALA A 168 -2.31 16.24 1.20
N GLY A 169 -2.08 15.45 0.14
CA GLY A 169 -3.07 14.51 -0.38
C GLY A 169 -3.37 13.39 0.60
N MET A 170 -2.34 12.86 1.27
CA MET A 170 -2.53 11.85 2.32
C MET A 170 -3.39 12.39 3.47
N ARG A 171 -3.14 13.62 3.95
CA ARG A 171 -3.96 14.26 5.00
C ARG A 171 -5.41 14.47 4.56
N PHE A 172 -5.61 14.91 3.32
CA PHE A 172 -6.94 15.09 2.74
C PHE A 172 -7.75 13.80 2.78
N HIS A 173 -7.16 12.68 2.35
CA HIS A 173 -7.84 11.38 2.31
C HIS A 173 -7.97 10.72 3.68
N LEU A 174 -7.03 10.92 4.61
CA LEU A 174 -7.17 10.46 6.00
C LEU A 174 -8.43 11.06 6.65
N LYS A 175 -8.58 12.39 6.58
CA LYS A 175 -9.77 13.10 7.10
C LYS A 175 -11.06 12.51 6.54
N ARG A 176 -11.11 12.29 5.22
CA ARG A 176 -12.30 11.77 4.53
C ARG A 176 -12.60 10.31 4.87
N ALA A 177 -11.60 9.44 4.83
CA ALA A 177 -11.75 8.03 5.18
C ALA A 177 -12.36 7.87 6.58
N PHE A 178 -11.82 8.58 7.58
CA PHE A 178 -12.31 8.51 8.95
C PHE A 178 -13.69 9.15 9.12
N ALA A 179 -13.99 10.26 8.44
CA ALA A 179 -15.33 10.83 8.42
C ALA A 179 -16.38 9.85 7.84
N MET A 180 -15.97 8.92 7.00
CA MET A 180 -16.80 7.87 6.42
C MET A 180 -16.80 6.55 7.22
N GLY A 181 -16.16 6.54 8.40
CA GLY A 181 -16.15 5.39 9.30
C GLY A 181 -15.04 4.36 9.06
N ALA A 182 -13.96 4.73 8.37
CA ALA A 182 -12.75 3.89 8.32
C ALA A 182 -12.26 3.59 9.74
N THR A 183 -11.83 2.34 9.98
CA THR A 183 -11.17 1.96 11.22
C THR A 183 -9.67 2.22 11.12
N ALA A 184 -9.03 2.55 12.23
CA ALA A 184 -7.57 2.69 12.27
C ALA A 184 -6.86 1.40 11.82
N ALA A 185 -7.44 0.22 12.12
CA ALA A 185 -6.91 -1.06 11.69
C ALA A 185 -6.86 -1.21 10.15
N LYS A 186 -7.94 -0.82 9.43
CA LYS A 186 -7.95 -0.85 7.96
C LYS A 186 -6.96 0.16 7.35
N VAL A 187 -6.90 1.38 7.89
CA VAL A 187 -5.94 2.39 7.42
C VAL A 187 -4.50 1.92 7.67
N ALA A 188 -4.21 1.38 8.85
CA ALA A 188 -2.89 0.85 9.20
C ALA A 188 -2.46 -0.32 8.30
N GLU A 189 -3.40 -1.22 7.97
CA GLU A 189 -3.15 -2.29 7.02
C GLU A 189 -2.80 -1.76 5.63
N GLY A 190 -3.59 -0.85 5.07
CA GLY A 190 -3.32 -0.27 3.76
C GLY A 190 -1.99 0.48 3.75
N VAL A 191 -1.75 1.35 4.73
CA VAL A 191 -0.49 2.11 4.87
C VAL A 191 0.70 1.17 5.01
N SER A 192 0.56 0.03 5.70
CA SER A 192 1.66 -0.93 5.84
C SER A 192 2.13 -1.51 4.51
N TYR A 193 1.28 -1.58 3.49
CA TYR A 193 1.62 -2.14 2.18
C TYR A 193 2.68 -1.34 1.42
N VAL A 194 2.82 -0.03 1.67
CA VAL A 194 3.80 0.83 0.98
C VAL A 194 5.25 0.37 1.18
N ILE A 195 5.52 -0.39 2.24
CA ILE A 195 6.86 -0.91 2.53
C ILE A 195 7.39 -1.84 1.44
N LEU A 196 6.53 -2.59 0.74
CA LEU A 196 6.96 -3.50 -0.32
C LEU A 196 7.39 -2.76 -1.59
N PRO A 197 6.55 -1.91 -2.21
CA PRO A 197 6.94 -1.20 -3.44
C PRO A 197 7.78 0.06 -3.18
N CYS A 198 7.76 0.63 -1.96
CA CYS A 198 8.38 1.93 -1.69
C CYS A 198 9.41 1.93 -0.54
N GLY A 199 9.51 0.85 0.22
CA GLY A 199 10.49 0.68 1.29
C GLY A 199 10.12 1.29 2.64
N GLY A 200 10.85 0.87 3.68
CA GLY A 200 10.65 1.31 5.07
C GLY A 200 10.65 2.84 5.29
N PRO A 201 11.52 3.63 4.64
CA PRO A 201 11.51 5.09 4.80
C PRO A 201 10.20 5.76 4.36
N VAL A 202 9.48 5.19 3.39
CA VAL A 202 8.17 5.71 2.96
C VAL A 202 7.10 5.37 4.00
N LEU A 203 7.16 4.18 4.61
CA LEU A 203 6.26 3.84 5.71
C LEU A 203 6.46 4.76 6.92
N VAL A 204 7.71 5.09 7.28
CA VAL A 204 7.99 6.04 8.37
C VAL A 204 7.39 7.41 8.07
N ASP A 205 7.58 7.91 6.84
CA ASP A 205 7.04 9.20 6.39
C ASP A 205 5.49 9.20 6.46
N ALA A 206 4.86 8.14 5.96
CA ALA A 206 3.41 7.98 6.00
C ALA A 206 2.85 7.96 7.43
N CYS A 207 3.51 7.23 8.34
CA CYS A 207 3.15 7.21 9.75
C CYS A 207 3.25 8.60 10.41
N ASN A 208 4.30 9.37 10.09
CA ASN A 208 4.46 10.73 10.61
C ASN A 208 3.36 11.66 10.10
N VAL A 209 3.02 11.60 8.81
CA VAL A 209 1.92 12.41 8.24
C VAL A 209 0.58 12.09 8.90
N TRP A 210 0.31 10.82 9.22
CA TRP A 210 -0.90 10.45 9.94
C TRP A 210 -0.88 10.95 11.39
N ASP A 211 0.23 10.82 12.13
CA ASP A 211 0.35 11.39 13.48
C ASP A 211 0.13 12.92 13.49
N GLU A 212 0.75 13.63 12.56
CA GLU A 212 0.56 15.08 12.39
C GLU A 212 -0.91 15.45 12.11
N ALA A 213 -1.57 14.70 11.22
CA ALA A 213 -2.99 14.90 10.93
C ALA A 213 -3.87 14.67 12.16
N ALA A 214 -3.56 13.64 12.96
CA ALA A 214 -4.30 13.33 14.17
C ALA A 214 -4.09 14.40 15.25
N ARG A 215 -2.87 14.90 15.44
CA ARG A 215 -2.57 16.02 16.34
C ARG A 215 -3.27 17.32 15.93
N ALA A 216 -3.50 17.50 14.63
CA ALA A 216 -4.30 18.60 14.09
C ALA A 216 -5.83 18.39 14.23
N GLY A 217 -6.27 17.27 14.83
CA GLY A 217 -7.68 16.95 15.03
C GLY A 217 -8.42 16.50 13.77
N LEU A 218 -7.69 16.10 12.71
CA LEU A 218 -8.29 15.72 11.42
C LEU A 218 -8.77 14.26 11.39
N CYS A 219 -8.17 13.39 12.21
CA CYS A 219 -8.48 11.97 12.29
C CYS A 219 -8.02 11.35 13.62
N PRO A 220 -8.44 10.11 13.95
CA PRO A 220 -7.84 9.34 15.03
C PRO A 220 -6.35 9.03 14.78
N PRO A 221 -5.53 8.86 15.84
CA PRO A 221 -4.10 8.63 15.70
C PRO A 221 -3.76 7.22 15.18
N PRO A 222 -2.60 7.05 14.52
CA PRO A 222 -2.10 5.75 14.03
C PRO A 222 -1.75 4.75 15.15
N TRP A 223 -1.53 5.24 16.36
CA TRP A 223 -1.26 4.45 17.56
C TRP A 223 -1.94 5.13 18.75
N HIS A 224 -2.20 4.37 19.81
CA HIS A 224 -2.62 4.97 21.07
C HIS A 224 -1.43 5.75 21.64
N LEU A 225 -1.66 7.05 21.87
CA LEU A 225 -0.76 7.87 22.67
C LEU A 225 -1.18 7.66 24.13
N ASP A 226 -0.29 7.04 24.91
CA ASP A 226 -0.34 7.14 26.36
C ASP A 226 -0.09 8.59 26.81
#